data_AF-A0A3A4S656-F1
#
_entry.id   AF-A0A3A4S656-F1
#
_cell.length_a   1.000
_cell.length_b   1.000
_cell.length_c   1.000
_cell.angle_alpha   90.00
_cell.angle_beta   90.00
_cell.angle_gamma   90.00
#
_symmetry.space_group_name_H-M   'P 1'
#
loop_
_entity.id
_entity.type
_entity.pdbx_description
1 polymer ?
#
loop_
_entity_poly.entity_id
_entity_poly.type
_entity_poly.pdbx_seq_one_letter_code
_entity_poly.pdbx_strand_id
1 'polypeptide(L)' 'MSSKNDEMILKTAKEIVVKFIEVGNISPTSFHDHFRNIYATVETAVNEAAERAGGQAKTEK' A
#
# COMPACT_ATOMS: atom_id res chain seq x y z
N MET A 1 -12.61 -14.37 -1.55
CA MET A 1 -11.70 -14.28 -2.72
C MET A 1 -10.95 -12.97 -2.58
N SER A 2 -9.64 -12.99 -2.34
CA SER A 2 -8.85 -11.75 -2.32
C SER A 2 -8.77 -11.18 -3.73
N SER A 3 -9.07 -9.90 -3.87
CA SER A 3 -8.89 -9.19 -5.11
C SER A 3 -7.39 -9.12 -5.43
N LYS A 4 -6.99 -9.16 -6.71
CA LYS A 4 -5.57 -9.03 -7.11
C LYS A 4 -4.87 -7.82 -6.47
N ASN A 5 -5.62 -6.75 -6.22
CA ASN A 5 -5.15 -5.55 -5.55
C ASN A 5 -4.77 -5.82 -4.09
N ASP A 6 -5.57 -6.59 -3.34
CA ASP A 6 -5.31 -6.90 -1.94
C ASP A 6 -3.98 -7.66 -1.78
N GLU A 7 -3.73 -8.63 -2.66
CA GLU A 7 -2.49 -9.40 -2.69
C GLU A 7 -1.29 -8.52 -3.04
N MET A 8 -1.46 -7.62 -4.01
CA MET A 8 -0.43 -6.65 -4.41
C MET A 8 -0.10 -5.70 -3.24
N ILE A 9 -1.11 -5.12 -2.59
CA ILE A 9 -0.93 -4.22 -1.44
C ILE A 9 -0.17 -4.94 -0.32
N LEU A 10 -0.57 -6.18 0.03
CA LEU A 10 0.11 -6.99 1.05
C LEU A 10 1.58 -7.24 0.71
N LYS A 11 1.87 -7.64 -0.52
CA LYS A 11 3.24 -7.92 -0.98
C LYS A 11 4.11 -6.67 -0.95
N THR A 12 3.61 -5.57 -1.50
CA THR A 12 4.33 -4.29 -1.53
C THR A 12 4.59 -3.76 -0.12
N ALA A 13 3.58 -3.76 0.76
CA ALA A 13 3.76 -3.32 2.15
C ALA A 13 4.80 -4.16 2.89
N LYS A 14 4.75 -5.49 2.73
CA LYS A 14 5.73 -6.42 3.31
C LYS A 14 7.15 -6.10 2.82
N GLU A 15 7.34 -5.91 1.52
CA GLU A 15 8.66 -5.64 0.93
C GLU A 15 9.26 -4.31 1.44
N ILE A 16 8.45 -3.25 1.51
CA ILE A 16 8.91 -1.94 2.03
C ILE A 16 9.38 -2.08 3.48
N VAL A 17 8.60 -2.73 4.33
CA VAL A 17 8.96 -2.89 5.75
C VAL A 17 10.21 -3.73 5.93
N VAL A 18 10.29 -4.87 5.23
CA VAL A 18 11.49 -5.73 5.26
C VAL A 18 12.71 -4.94 4.79
N LYS A 19 12.59 -4.13 3.73
CA LYS A 19 13.69 -3.31 3.24
C LYS A 19 14.18 -2.28 4.25
N PHE A 20 13.28 -1.63 4.97
CA PHE A 20 13.67 -0.70 6.03
C PHE A 20 14.32 -1.40 7.23
N ILE A 21 13.93 -2.63 7.54
CA ILE A 21 14.58 -3.45 8.56
C ILE A 21 15.99 -3.87 8.10
N GLU A 22 16.13 -4.35 6.86
CA GLU A 22 17.43 -4.73 6.26
C GLU A 22 18.44 -3.60 6.26
N VAL A 23 17.99 -2.37 5.98
CA VAL A 23 18.84 -1.16 5.95
C VAL A 23 19.07 -0.59 7.35
N GLY A 24 18.38 -1.09 8.38
CA GLY A 24 18.52 -0.62 9.76
C GLY A 24 17.76 0.68 10.08
N ASN A 25 16.83 1.10 9.23
CA ASN A 25 15.96 2.27 9.46
C ASN A 25 14.77 1.96 10.38
N ILE A 26 14.37 0.68 10.49
CA ILE A 26 13.29 0.21 11.38
C ILE A 26 13.79 -0.98 12.19
N SER A 27 13.45 -1.03 13.47
CA SER A 27 13.70 -2.22 14.30
C SER A 27 12.70 -3.34 13.96
N PRO A 28 13.15 -4.62 13.90
CA PRO A 28 12.23 -5.76 13.81
C PRO A 28 11.15 -5.77 14.90
N THR A 29 11.45 -5.25 16.10
CA THR A 29 10.51 -5.22 17.23
C THR A 29 9.32 -4.27 17.00
N SER A 30 9.52 -3.22 16.21
CA SER A 30 8.49 -2.24 15.83
C SER A 30 7.76 -2.59 14.53
N PHE A 31 8.00 -3.78 13.95
CA PHE A 31 7.41 -4.20 12.67
C PHE A 31 5.90 -3.94 12.58
N HIS A 32 5.16 -4.30 13.62
CA HIS A 32 3.70 -4.28 13.60
C HIS A 32 3.11 -2.87 13.39
N ASP A 33 3.71 -1.84 13.98
CA ASP A 33 3.26 -0.46 13.84
C ASP A 33 3.61 0.09 12.46
N HIS A 34 4.84 -0.12 12.02
CA HIS A 34 5.29 0.35 10.72
C HIS A 34 4.56 -0.34 9.57
N PHE A 35 4.29 -1.65 9.68
CA PHE A 35 3.55 -2.39 8.67
C PHE A 35 2.13 -1.84 8.48
N ARG A 36 1.41 -1.52 9.55
CA ARG A 36 0.05 -0.93 9.46
C ARG A 36 0.07 0.41 8.74
N ASN A 37 1.01 1.29 9.10
CA ASN A 37 1.12 2.62 8.48
C ASN A 37 1.48 2.53 6.99
N ILE A 38 2.43 1.66 6.64
CA ILE A 38 2.83 1.44 5.25
C ILE A 38 1.70 0.78 4.46
N TYR A 39 1.02 -0.21 5.03
CA TYR A 39 -0.13 -0.86 4.40
C TYR A 39 -1.23 0.15 4.05
N ALA A 40 -1.64 0.98 5.02
CA ALA A 40 -2.67 2.01 4.80
C ALA A 40 -2.25 3.03 3.73
N THR A 41 -0.97 3.40 3.69
CA THR A 41 -0.41 4.30 2.68
C THR A 41 -0.49 3.70 1.28
N VAL A 42 -0.09 2.43 1.12
CA VAL A 42 -0.14 1.72 -0.17
C VAL A 42 -1.58 1.48 -0.61
N GLU A 43 -2.45 1.05 0.31
CA GLU A 43 -3.88 0.85 0.06
C GLU A 43 -4.54 2.15 -0.45
N THR A 44 -4.30 3.28 0.23
CA THR A 44 -4.82 4.58 -0.18
C THR A 44 -4.33 4.93 -1.59
N ALA A 45 -3.04 4.79 -1.86
CA ALA A 45 -2.47 5.09 -3.17
C ALA A 45 -3.08 4.22 -4.30
N VAL A 46 -3.32 2.94 -4.04
CA VAL A 46 -3.94 2.01 -5.00
C VAL A 46 -5.41 2.36 -5.23
N ASN A 47 -6.16 2.67 -4.16
CA ASN A 47 -7.56 3.05 -4.26
C ASN A 47 -7.73 4.36 -5.03
N GLU A 48 -6.92 5.37 -4.74
CA GLU A 48 -6.94 6.63 -5.50
C GLU A 48 -6.53 6.42 -6.96
N ALA A 49 -5.57 5.53 -7.24
CA ALA A 49 -5.20 5.19 -8.61
C ALA A 49 -6.36 4.51 -9.37
N ALA A 50 -7.09 3.61 -8.70
CA ALA A 50 -8.28 2.95 -9.26
C ALA A 50 -9.40 3.96 -9.54
N GLU A 51 -9.64 4.91 -8.64
CA GLU A 51 -10.60 6.00 -8.84
C GLU A 51 -10.21 6.91 -10.01
N ARG A 52 -8.93 7.29 -10.13
CA ARG A 52 -8.42 8.07 -11.27
C ARG A 52 -8.54 7.32 -12.59
N ALA A 53 -8.33 6.00 -12.59
CA ALA A 53 -8.49 5.16 -13.78
C ALA A 53 -9.97 4.99 -14.18
N GLY A 54 -10.91 5.01 -13.22
CA GLY A 54 -12.35 4.95 -13.48
C GLY A 54 -13.02 6.32 -13.71
N GLY A 55 -12.34 7.43 -13.37
CA GLY A 55 -12.92 8.77 -13.27
C GLY A 55 -12.90 9.65 -14.52
N GLN A 56 -12.34 9.21 -15.65
CA GLN A 56 -12.27 10.04 -16.87
C GLN A 56 -13.58 10.11 -17.69
N ALA A 57 -14.73 9.65 -17.17
CA ALA A 57 -16.00 9.59 -17.91
C ALA A 57 -17.05 10.65 -17.53
N LYS A 58 -16.82 11.56 -16.57
CA LYS A 58 -17.85 12.54 -16.15
C LYS A 58 -17.26 13.91 -15.78
N THR A 59 -17.00 14.75 -16.78
CA THR A 59 -17.10 16.21 -16.63
C THR A 59 -17.53 16.81 -17.97
N GLU A 60 -18.84 16.80 -18.21
CA GLU A 60 -19.53 17.78 -19.05
C GLU A 60 -20.78 18.20 -18.27
N LYS A 61 -20.80 19.44 -17.78
CA LYS A 61 -22.01 20.25 -17.70
C LYS A 61 -21.63 21.72 -17.69
#